data_AF-A0A8J5I2C9-F1
#
_entry.id   AF-A0A8J5I2C9-F1
#
_cell.length_a   1.000
_cell.length_b   1.000
_cell.length_c   1.000
_cell.angle_alpha   90.00
_cell.angle_beta   90.00
_cell.angle_gamma   90.00
#
_symmetry.space_group_name_H-M   'P 1'
#
loop_
_entity.id
_entity.type
_entity.pdbx_description
1 polymer ?
#
loop_
_entity_poly.entity_id
_entity_poly.type
_entity_poly.pdbx_seq_one_letter_code
_entity_poly.pdbx_strand_id
1 'polypeptide(L)'
;MKSTNTSFYQKTEARQSRSLSAIVIGGGFAGIAAAHALKNAAFQCVKWLGKFVSHGSLFFIPQVVLLESRDRIGGRVHTNYSFGFPVDMGAAYYALFDGDGHQVPQDLVEKVGKVEFEGLGELRSKDEEDEGLGELRSKDEEDEGI
;
A
#
# COMPACT_ATOMS: atom_id res chain seq x y z
N MET A 1 -13.19 -14.65 61.72
CA MET A 1 -13.44 -14.62 60.28
C MET A 1 -12.47 -13.63 59.64
N LYS A 2 -11.50 -14.11 58.86
CA LYS A 2 -10.62 -13.27 58.02
C LYS A 2 -11.01 -13.57 56.58
N SER A 3 -11.60 -12.59 55.90
CA SER A 3 -12.05 -12.71 54.52
C SER A 3 -10.85 -12.74 53.57
N THR A 4 -10.88 -13.66 52.61
CA THR A 4 -9.83 -13.98 51.65
C THR A 4 -9.76 -12.99 50.49
N ASN A 5 -8.51 -12.73 50.12
CA ASN A 5 -7.97 -12.03 48.98
C ASN A 5 -8.24 -12.80 47.67
N THR A 6 -8.68 -12.15 46.58
CA THR A 6 -8.35 -12.59 45.21
C THR A 6 -8.49 -11.46 44.18
N SER A 7 -7.42 -10.66 44.03
CA SER A 7 -7.16 -9.88 42.82
C SER A 7 -6.32 -10.74 41.88
N PHE A 8 -6.87 -11.14 40.74
CA PHE A 8 -6.08 -11.69 39.61
C PHE A 8 -6.80 -11.41 38.27
N TYR A 9 -6.70 -10.19 37.77
CA TYR A 9 -6.71 -9.95 36.32
C TYR A 9 -5.24 -9.91 35.85
N GLN A 10 -4.68 -11.10 35.58
CA GLN A 10 -3.48 -11.22 34.76
C GLN A 10 -3.83 -11.99 33.48
N LYS A 11 -4.06 -11.24 32.41
CA LYS A 11 -4.13 -11.71 31.02
C LYS A 11 -3.85 -10.45 30.18
N THR A 12 -2.71 -10.27 29.54
CA THR A 12 -1.94 -11.21 28.71
C THR A 12 -0.45 -10.86 28.69
N GLU A 13 0.40 -11.76 29.14
CA GLU A 13 1.75 -11.87 28.58
C GLU A 13 1.69 -12.75 27.32
N ALA A 14 1.92 -12.14 26.17
CA ALA A 14 2.48 -12.82 25.02
C ALA A 14 3.28 -11.79 24.21
N ARG A 15 4.52 -11.58 24.66
CA ARG A 15 5.58 -10.91 23.92
C ARG A 15 5.91 -11.77 22.70
N GLN A 16 5.11 -11.68 21.64
CA GLN A 16 5.45 -12.26 20.34
C GLN A 16 6.21 -11.21 19.54
N SER A 17 7.54 -11.21 19.71
CA SER A 17 8.47 -10.72 18.70
C SER A 17 8.49 -11.68 17.50
N ARG A 18 7.32 -11.94 16.92
CA ARG A 18 7.20 -12.47 15.57
C ARG A 18 7.44 -11.27 14.67
N SER A 19 8.32 -11.42 13.69
CA SER A 19 8.49 -10.51 12.56
C SER A 19 7.16 -9.83 12.19
N LEU A 20 6.97 -8.57 12.59
CA LEU A 20 5.71 -7.87 12.34
C LEU A 20 5.56 -7.72 10.82
N SER A 21 4.67 -8.50 10.24
CA SER A 21 4.29 -8.38 8.83
C SER A 21 2.82 -8.01 8.80
N ALA A 22 2.46 -7.05 7.97
CA ALA A 22 1.10 -6.54 7.89
C ALA A 22 0.59 -6.60 6.46
N ILE A 23 -0.71 -6.88 6.32
CA ILE A 23 -1.42 -6.79 5.05
C ILE A 23 -2.47 -5.69 5.20
N VAL A 24 -2.54 -4.80 4.21
CA VAL A 24 -3.56 -3.76 4.11
C VAL A 24 -4.45 -4.07 2.92
N ILE A 25 -5.76 -4.06 3.12
CA ILE A 25 -6.75 -4.34 2.07
C ILE A 25 -7.45 -3.03 1.69
N GLY A 26 -7.37 -2.68 0.41
CA GLY A 26 -7.89 -1.45 -0.21
C GLY A 26 -6.81 -0.39 -0.39
N GLY A 27 -6.46 -0.09 -1.65
CA GLY A 27 -5.52 0.95 -2.08
C GLY A 27 -6.15 2.35 -2.22
N GLY A 28 -7.15 2.67 -1.39
CA GLY A 28 -7.67 4.03 -1.25
C GLY A 28 -6.80 4.90 -0.35
N PHE A 29 -7.17 6.17 -0.18
CA PHE A 29 -6.45 7.13 0.69
C PHE A 29 -6.17 6.58 2.10
N ALA A 30 -7.17 5.96 2.73
CA ALA A 30 -7.02 5.37 4.06
C ALA A 30 -6.04 4.18 4.10
N GLY A 31 -6.09 3.29 3.11
CA GLY A 31 -5.23 2.12 3.07
C GLY A 31 -3.78 2.46 2.75
N ILE A 32 -3.55 3.40 1.83
CA ILE A 32 -2.21 3.93 1.56
C ILE A 32 -1.65 4.60 2.81
N ALA A 33 -2.45 5.44 3.50
CA ALA A 33 -2.04 6.08 4.75
C ALA A 33 -1.72 5.04 5.85
N ALA A 34 -2.54 4.00 5.99
CA ALA A 34 -2.31 2.92 6.94
C ALA A 34 -1.02 2.14 6.61
N ALA A 35 -0.80 1.78 5.34
CA ALA A 35 0.40 1.10 4.90
C ALA A 35 1.67 1.94 5.18
N HIS A 36 1.59 3.24 4.92
CA HIS A 36 2.67 4.19 5.21
C HIS A 36 2.94 4.30 6.72
N ALA A 37 1.90 4.44 7.54
CA ALA A 37 2.04 4.50 9.00
C ALA A 37 2.66 3.20 9.56
N LEU A 38 2.22 2.05 9.06
CA LEU A 38 2.77 0.75 9.45
C LEU A 38 4.24 0.63 9.08
N LYS A 39 4.61 1.01 7.85
CA LYS A 39 6.01 1.01 7.38
C LYS A 39 6.91 1.93 8.23
N ASN A 40 6.44 3.12 8.57
CA ASN A 40 7.20 4.07 9.40
C ASN A 40 7.32 3.60 10.85
N ALA A 41 6.24 3.08 11.44
CA ALA A 41 6.27 2.50 12.79
C ALA A 41 7.25 1.33 12.86
N ALA A 42 7.23 0.48 11.83
CA ALA A 42 8.19 -0.61 11.64
C ALA A 42 9.65 -0.10 11.69
N PHE A 43 9.99 0.91 10.88
CA PHE A 43 11.34 1.50 10.87
C PHE A 43 11.74 2.12 12.21
N GLN A 44 10.80 2.73 12.93
CA GLN A 44 11.08 3.27 14.26
C GLN A 44 11.35 2.17 15.29
N CYS A 45 10.63 1.05 15.23
CA CYS A 45 10.91 -0.12 16.06
C CYS A 45 12.31 -0.69 15.77
N VAL A 46 12.70 -0.79 14.49
CA VAL A 46 14.06 -1.19 14.08
C VAL A 46 15.12 -0.30 14.72
N LYS A 47 14.94 1.02 14.59
CA LYS A 47 15.86 2.02 15.13
C LYS A 47 15.94 1.97 16.66
N TRP A 48 14.81 1.75 17.32
CA TRP A 48 14.73 1.64 18.78
C TRP A 48 15.40 0.35 19.29
N LEU A 49 15.19 -0.77 18.61
CA LEU A 49 15.80 -2.07 18.94
C LEU A 49 17.30 -2.13 18.64
N GLY A 50 17.75 -1.47 17.57
CA GLY A 50 19.17 -1.38 17.20
C GLY A 50 20.06 -0.68 18.24
N LYS A 51 19.46 0.07 19.18
CA LYS A 51 20.18 0.69 20.30
C LYS A 51 20.52 -0.30 21.43
N PHE A 52 20.01 -1.55 21.37
CA PHE A 52 20.12 -2.53 22.46
C PHE A 52 20.71 -3.90 22.06
N VAL A 53 21.12 -4.09 20.80
CA VAL A 53 21.61 -5.40 20.33
C VAL A 53 23.14 -5.43 20.32
N SER A 54 23.70 -5.98 21.40
CA SER A 54 25.05 -6.52 21.40
C SER A 54 25.09 -7.77 20.51
N HIS A 55 25.89 -7.72 19.45
CA HIS A 55 26.40 -8.81 18.62
C HIS A 55 25.42 -9.92 18.17
N GLY A 56 24.96 -9.84 16.92
CA GLY A 56 24.74 -11.05 16.10
C GLY A 56 23.29 -11.46 15.76
N SER A 57 22.26 -10.72 16.17
CA SER A 57 20.88 -11.09 15.79
C SER A 57 20.49 -10.55 14.40
N LEU A 58 20.11 -11.48 13.51
CA LEU A 58 19.63 -11.20 12.15
C LEU A 58 18.40 -10.28 12.20
N PHE A 59 18.52 -9.11 11.57
CA PHE A 59 17.49 -8.09 11.54
C PHE A 59 16.41 -8.43 10.49
N PHE A 60 15.24 -8.91 10.90
CA PHE A 60 14.11 -9.11 9.98
C PHE A 60 13.45 -7.78 9.66
N ILE A 61 13.43 -7.38 8.38
CA ILE A 61 12.75 -6.17 7.93
C ILE A 61 11.25 -6.46 7.84
N PRO A 62 10.39 -5.74 8.60
CA PRO A 62 8.94 -5.90 8.55
C PRO A 62 8.40 -5.58 7.16
N GLN A 63 7.58 -6.49 6.61
CA GLN A 63 6.95 -6.36 5.30
C GLN A 63 5.53 -5.81 5.43
N VAL A 64 5.17 -4.89 4.54
CA VAL A 64 3.80 -4.38 4.42
C VAL A 64 3.34 -4.61 2.99
N VAL A 65 2.30 -5.42 2.82
CA VAL A 65 1.68 -5.71 1.52
C VAL A 65 0.35 -4.98 1.43
N LEU A 66 0.15 -4.19 0.37
CA LEU A 66 -1.11 -3.51 0.07
C LEU A 66 -1.82 -4.26 -1.06
N LEU A 67 -3.06 -4.68 -0.84
CA LEU A 67 -3.90 -5.35 -1.83
C LEU A 67 -5.03 -4.40 -2.26
N GLU A 68 -5.13 -4.08 -3.55
CA GLU A 68 -6.25 -3.33 -4.13
C GLU A 68 -7.00 -4.24 -5.11
N SER A 69 -8.33 -4.20 -5.06
CA SER A 69 -9.16 -5.08 -5.89
C SER A 69 -9.32 -4.59 -7.33
N ARG A 70 -8.96 -3.33 -7.60
CA ARG A 70 -9.06 -2.70 -8.91
C ARG A 70 -7.67 -2.60 -9.55
N ASP A 71 -7.69 -2.35 -10.85
CA ASP A 71 -6.54 -2.03 -11.70
C ASP A 71 -5.94 -0.64 -11.44
N ARG A 72 -6.37 0.06 -10.38
CA ARG A 72 -5.90 1.39 -10.02
C ARG A 72 -6.00 1.63 -8.52
N ILE A 73 -5.17 2.52 -8.02
CA ILE A 73 -5.21 3.03 -6.64
C ILE A 73 -6.17 4.23 -6.51
N GLY A 74 -6.27 4.80 -5.31
CA GLY A 74 -7.01 6.04 -5.02
C GLY A 74 -8.43 5.82 -4.47
N GLY A 75 -9.01 4.64 -4.71
CA GLY A 75 -10.33 4.27 -4.19
C GLY A 75 -11.43 5.18 -4.73
N ARG A 76 -11.97 6.07 -3.89
CA ARG A 76 -12.98 7.07 -4.30
C ARG A 76 -12.38 8.33 -4.92
N VAL A 77 -11.06 8.50 -4.92
CA VAL A 77 -10.38 9.57 -5.65
C VAL A 77 -9.99 8.99 -7.01
N HIS A 78 -10.57 9.48 -8.09
CA HIS A 78 -10.29 8.99 -9.44
C HIS A 78 -10.59 10.06 -10.49
N THR A 79 -9.56 10.47 -11.23
CA THR A 79 -9.67 11.34 -12.39
C THR A 79 -9.52 10.50 -13.66
N ASN A 80 -10.46 10.64 -14.58
CA ASN A 80 -10.49 9.98 -15.88
C ASN A 80 -10.09 10.99 -16.98
N TYR A 81 -9.26 10.57 -17.93
CA TYR A 81 -8.76 11.41 -19.04
C TYR A 81 -9.26 10.98 -20.42
N SER A 82 -10.14 9.98 -20.52
CA SER A 82 -10.56 9.36 -21.78
C SER A 82 -11.32 10.31 -22.72
N PHE A 83 -11.85 11.43 -22.20
CA PHE A 83 -12.56 12.45 -22.99
C PHE A 83 -11.62 13.51 -23.60
N GLY A 84 -10.30 13.42 -23.40
CA GLY A 84 -9.34 14.44 -23.82
C GLY A 84 -9.21 15.62 -22.85
N PHE A 85 -9.89 15.57 -21.71
CA PHE A 85 -9.75 16.48 -20.57
C PHE A 85 -9.99 15.72 -19.26
N PRO A 86 -9.43 16.17 -18.12
CA PRO A 86 -9.60 15.51 -16.83
C PRO A 86 -11.05 15.61 -16.32
N VAL A 87 -11.61 14.49 -15.89
CA VAL A 87 -12.94 14.41 -15.27
C VAL A 87 -12.85 13.62 -13.96
N ASP A 88 -13.23 14.24 -12.84
CA ASP A 88 -13.28 13.54 -11.55
C ASP A 88 -14.54 12.66 -11.47
N MET A 89 -14.32 11.35 -11.46
CA MET A 89 -15.36 10.32 -11.36
C MET A 89 -15.65 9.94 -9.89
N GLY A 90 -15.15 10.74 -8.95
CA GLY A 90 -15.15 10.46 -7.52
C GLY A 90 -15.07 11.73 -6.69
N ALA A 91 -14.25 11.73 -5.64
CA ALA A 91 -14.04 12.92 -4.82
C ALA A 91 -13.40 14.05 -5.66
N ALA A 92 -14.12 15.16 -5.80
CA ALA A 92 -13.70 16.34 -6.56
C ALA A 92 -13.19 17.50 -5.68
N TYR A 93 -13.45 17.44 -4.36
CA TYR A 93 -13.04 18.47 -3.40
C TYR A 93 -12.53 17.84 -2.11
N TYR A 94 -11.60 18.54 -1.45
CA TYR A 94 -11.11 18.20 -0.12
C TYR A 94 -10.99 19.47 0.73
N ALA A 95 -11.11 19.30 2.04
CA ALA A 95 -10.83 20.33 3.04
C ALA A 95 -9.93 19.71 4.11
N LEU A 96 -8.90 20.44 4.51
CA LEU A 96 -7.97 20.02 5.55
C LEU A 96 -8.35 20.69 6.86
N PHE A 97 -8.31 19.92 7.93
CA PHE A 97 -8.54 20.38 9.30
C PHE A 97 -7.35 19.97 10.15
N ASP A 98 -6.98 20.81 11.11
CA ASP A 98 -5.97 20.47 12.10
C ASP A 98 -6.50 19.46 13.14
N GLY A 99 -5.64 19.06 14.09
CA GLY A 99 -6.02 18.11 15.14
C GLY A 99 -7.08 18.62 16.11
N ASP A 100 -7.29 19.94 16.17
CA ASP A 100 -8.28 20.61 16.99
C ASP A 100 -9.60 20.85 16.22
N GLY A 101 -9.63 20.52 14.93
CA GLY A 101 -10.78 20.66 14.04
C GLY A 101 -10.91 22.03 13.37
N HIS A 102 -9.92 22.93 13.48
CA HIS A 102 -9.93 24.17 12.72
C HIS A 102 -9.51 23.91 11.27
N GLN A 103 -10.17 24.60 10.33
CA GLN A 103 -9.82 24.48 8.92
C GLN A 103 -8.40 25.03 8.69
N VAL A 104 -7.55 24.21 8.05
CA VAL A 104 -6.21 24.62 7.66
C VAL A 104 -6.32 25.69 6.56
N PRO A 105 -5.64 26.85 6.71
CA PRO A 105 -5.63 27.89 5.69
C PRO A 105 -5.13 27.37 4.34
N GLN A 106 -5.82 27.75 3.26
CA GLN A 106 -5.53 27.26 1.90
C GLN A 106 -4.10 27.60 1.44
N ASP A 107 -3.55 28.74 1.84
CA ASP A 107 -2.19 29.14 1.48
C ASP A 107 -1.13 28.18 2.06
N LEU A 108 -1.42 27.57 3.21
CA LEU A 108 -0.57 26.55 3.82
C LEU A 108 -0.71 25.21 3.10
N VAL A 109 -1.94 24.86 2.69
CA VAL A 109 -2.22 23.65 1.89
C VAL A 109 -1.48 23.70 0.56
N GLU A 110 -1.52 24.84 -0.14
CA GLU A 110 -0.82 25.02 -1.42
C GLU A 110 0.71 24.98 -1.27
N LYS A 111 1.26 25.51 -0.18
CA LYS A 111 2.70 25.45 0.10
C LYS A 111 3.17 24.01 0.35
N VAL A 112 2.40 23.22 1.09
CA VAL A 112 2.74 21.82 1.42
C VAL A 112 2.47 20.88 0.24
N GLY A 113 1.41 21.11 -0.54
CA GLY A 113 1.06 20.29 -1.71
C GLY A 113 2.09 20.29 -2.83
N LYS A 114 3.05 21.23 -2.81
CA LYS A 114 4.22 21.24 -3.71
C LYS A 114 5.31 20.25 -3.29
N VAL A 115 5.21 19.64 -2.12
CA VAL A 115 6.13 18.61 -1.67
C VAL A 115 5.68 17.28 -2.29
N GLU A 116 6.35 16.88 -3.36
CA GLU A 116 6.07 15.62 -4.05
C GLU A 116 6.27 14.41 -3.11
N PHE A 117 5.34 13.46 -3.17
CA PHE A 117 5.47 12.18 -2.50
C PHE A 117 6.31 11.24 -3.37
N GLU A 118 7.60 11.10 -3.06
CA GLU A 118 8.41 10.00 -3.61
C GLU A 118 8.04 8.69 -2.90
N GLY A 119 7.59 7.70 -3.68
CA GLY A 119 7.59 6.30 -3.24
C GLY A 119 6.24 5.59 -3.26
N LEU A 120 5.70 5.35 -4.45
CA LEU A 120 4.95 4.14 -4.75
C LEU A 120 5.50 3.59 -6.07
N GLY A 121 6.57 2.80 -5.96
CA GLY A 121 7.16 2.10 -7.09
C GLY A 121 6.15 1.11 -7.67
N GLU A 122 5.89 1.25 -8.96
CA GLU A 122 5.05 0.38 -9.77
C GLU A 122 5.72 -0.99 -9.91
N LEU A 123 5.32 -1.96 -9.09
CA LEU A 123 5.64 -3.38 -9.33
C LEU A 123 4.58 -3.95 -10.27
N ARG A 124 4.79 -3.72 -11.57
CA ARG A 124 4.09 -4.41 -12.64
C ARG A 124 4.80 -5.75 -12.85
N SER A 125 4.13 -6.87 -12.60
CA SER A 125 4.59 -8.17 -13.12
C SER A 125 4.63 -8.06 -14.64
N LYS A 126 5.81 -8.23 -15.22
CA LYS A 126 5.95 -8.48 -16.65
C LYS A 126 5.46 -9.91 -16.89
N ASP A 127 4.27 -10.04 -17.45
CA ASP A 127 3.90 -11.27 -18.13
C ASP A 127 4.46 -11.13 -19.56
N GLU A 128 5.70 -11.60 -19.74
CA GLU A 128 6.27 -11.96 -21.05
C GLU A 128 5.92 -13.43 -21.25
N GLU A 129 5.08 -13.74 -22.24
CA GLU A 129 5.14 -14.94 -23.10
C GLU A 129 3.90 -14.96 -24.02
N ASP A 130 4.09 -14.58 -25.28
CA ASP A 130 3.34 -15.12 -26.43
C ASP A 130 4.22 -14.90 -27.68
N GLU A 131 5.41 -15.49 -27.66
CA GLU A 131 6.12 -15.84 -28.90
C GLU A 131 5.71 -17.27 -29.30
N GLY A 132 5.01 -17.39 -30.43
CA GLY A 132 4.63 -18.71 -30.93
C GLY A 132 3.72 -18.72 -32.15
N LEU A 133 3.78 -17.73 -33.05
CA LEU A 133 3.21 -17.92 -34.39
C LEU A 133 4.16 -18.81 -35.19
N GLY A 134 3.91 -20.11 -35.12
CA GLY A 134 4.60 -21.13 -35.89
C GLY A 134 4.48 -20.89 -37.39
N GLU A 135 5.63 -20.73 -38.04
CA GLU A 135 5.84 -21.29 -39.36
C GLU A 135 5.59 -22.80 -39.28
N LEU A 136 4.68 -23.33 -40.12
CA LEU A 136 4.89 -24.52 -40.95
C LEU A 136 3.60 -24.97 -41.67
N ARG A 137 3.72 -25.07 -43.00
CA ARG A 137 2.92 -25.85 -44.00
C ARG A 137 1.48 -25.37 -44.27
N SER A 138 1.00 -25.32 -45.51
CA SER A 138 1.29 -26.15 -46.69
C SER A 138 1.26 -25.36 -48.01
N LYS A 139 2.24 -25.65 -48.89
CA LYS A 139 2.06 -25.61 -50.34
C LYS A 139 1.51 -26.98 -50.73
N ASP A 140 0.39 -26.99 -51.42
CA ASP A 140 -0.09 -27.99 -52.40
C ASP A 140 -1.22 -27.23 -53.14
N GLU A 141 -0.93 -26.62 -54.29
CA GLU A 141 -1.37 -27.11 -55.62
C GLU A 141 -2.81 -27.64 -55.64
N GLU A 142 -3.72 -26.88 -56.26
CA GLU A 142 -4.76 -27.43 -57.12
C GLU A 142 -5.18 -26.36 -58.16
N ASP A 143 -5.08 -26.77 -59.42
CA ASP A 143 -5.61 -26.15 -60.64
C ASP A 143 -7.12 -25.85 -60.51
N GLU A 144 -7.62 -24.91 -61.33
CA GLU A 144 -8.82 -25.06 -62.20
C GLU A 144 -9.17 -23.72 -62.90
N GLY A 145 -9.19 -23.75 -64.25
CA GLY A 145 -9.97 -22.94 -65.22
C GLY A 145 -10.07 -21.42 -65.05
N ILE A 146 -9.82 -20.56 -66.06
CA ILE A 146 -10.13 -20.59 -67.51
C ILE A 146 -9.09 -19.72 -68.23
#